data_AF-A0A3D5FUV7-F1
#
_entry.id   AF-A0A3D5FUV7-F1
#
_cell.length_a   1.000
_cell.length_b   1.000
_cell.length_c   1.000
_cell.angle_alpha   90.00
_cell.angle_beta   90.00
_cell.angle_gamma   90.00
#
_symmetry.space_group_name_H-M   'P 1'
#
loop_
_entity.id
_entity.type
_entity.pdbx_description
1 polymer ?
#
loop_
_entity_poly.entity_id
_entity_poly.type
_entity_poly.pdbx_seq_one_letter_code
_entity_poly.pdbx_strand_id
1 'polypeptide(L)'
;VHYCSSVPGQINDGLPRDHLNPNYREDVTALHQRHLEGGVPRWDRPGTIDNWNSGAGMETWVQKTLDNHAASTPGLHIIEGIFGRDGNWMDGPHGGASKDFMTNVVIFGANPFLVDIIGHWMGGHEPGNVGLFHSALDRGLVDRLDPSTIPLYDWNDGIPQLSDLQDFTRTPLQTYYLQRDYAGQSESRWHLLDEPFQYPVVTAVAETESRPQVMALGQNYPNPFNAQTMIEYRLPRGGNARVEIYDNIGQRITVLVDGTHAAGAHTVGWDARHQASGTYYYRLLTNGFQETRKMVLLR
;
A
#
# COMPACT_ATOMS: atom_id res chain seq x y z
N VAL A 1 -5.32 11.27 1.75
CA VAL A 1 -6.76 11.32 1.43
C VAL A 1 -7.49 10.30 2.28
N HIS A 2 -7.48 10.51 3.58
CA HIS A 2 -7.54 9.41 4.54
C HIS A 2 -8.96 8.92 4.74
N TYR A 3 -9.25 7.77 4.12
CA TYR A 3 -10.56 7.11 4.08
C TYR A 3 -11.64 8.00 3.47
N CYS A 4 -11.84 7.88 2.17
CA CYS A 4 -12.95 8.54 1.48
C CYS A 4 -14.17 7.62 1.39
N SER A 5 -15.36 8.17 1.65
CA SER A 5 -16.60 7.53 1.22
C SER A 5 -16.68 7.60 -0.29
N SER A 6 -16.35 6.52 -0.99
CA SER A 6 -16.60 6.47 -2.43
C SER A 6 -17.94 5.86 -2.74
N VAL A 7 -18.57 6.46 -3.75
CA VAL A 7 -19.70 5.99 -4.56
C VAL A 7 -20.91 5.53 -3.73
N PRO A 8 -22.02 6.30 -3.73
CA PRO A 8 -23.27 5.85 -3.13
C PRO A 8 -23.61 4.42 -3.57
N GLY A 9 -23.78 3.49 -2.62
CA GLY A 9 -24.15 2.10 -2.90
C GLY A 9 -23.01 1.05 -2.92
N GLN A 10 -21.81 1.36 -2.43
CA GLN A 10 -20.77 0.34 -2.16
C GLN A 10 -20.26 0.37 -0.71
N ILE A 11 -19.97 -0.82 -0.17
CA ILE A 11 -19.20 -1.33 1.02
C ILE A 11 -18.96 -0.42 2.25
N ASN A 12 -18.93 0.90 2.12
CA ASN A 12 -18.70 1.89 3.17
C ASN A 12 -19.96 2.33 3.94
N ASP A 13 -21.14 1.76 3.66
CA ASP A 13 -22.43 2.13 4.27
C ASP A 13 -22.53 1.86 5.80
N GLY A 14 -21.41 1.51 6.47
CA GLY A 14 -21.34 1.26 7.91
C GLY A 14 -20.09 1.80 8.62
N LEU A 15 -19.21 2.56 7.96
CA LEU A 15 -18.04 3.15 8.64
C LEU A 15 -18.45 4.38 9.47
N PRO A 16 -17.85 4.59 10.67
CA PRO A 16 -18.07 5.80 11.45
C PRO A 16 -17.71 7.05 10.64
N ARG A 17 -18.60 8.05 10.61
CA ARG A 17 -18.43 9.27 9.77
C ARG A 17 -17.19 10.09 10.14
N ASP A 18 -16.78 10.03 11.39
CA ASP A 18 -15.57 10.66 11.94
C ASP A 18 -14.28 9.97 11.50
N HIS A 19 -14.35 8.75 10.96
CA HIS A 19 -13.21 8.06 10.35
C HIS A 19 -13.05 8.39 8.86
N LEU A 20 -14.00 9.13 8.27
CA LEU A 20 -13.97 9.51 6.87
C LEU A 20 -13.38 10.91 6.72
N ASN A 21 -12.53 11.12 5.71
CA ASN A 21 -12.10 12.45 5.32
C ASN A 21 -13.28 13.21 4.66
N PRO A 22 -13.83 14.26 5.30
CA PRO A 22 -14.94 15.02 4.74
C PRO A 22 -14.55 15.79 3.47
N ASN A 23 -13.27 16.09 3.29
CA ASN A 23 -12.74 16.91 2.20
C ASN A 23 -12.13 16.07 1.08
N TYR A 24 -12.35 14.75 1.06
CA TYR A 24 -11.64 13.87 0.13
C TYR A 24 -11.79 14.27 -1.33
N ARG A 25 -12.94 14.83 -1.72
CA ARG A 25 -13.18 15.27 -3.10
C ARG A 25 -12.26 16.42 -3.47
N GLU A 26 -12.10 17.39 -2.58
CA GLU A 26 -11.21 18.53 -2.79
C GLU A 26 -9.75 18.08 -2.83
N ASP A 27 -9.34 17.25 -1.86
CA ASP A 27 -7.97 16.74 -1.76
C ASP A 27 -7.58 15.91 -3.00
N VAL A 28 -8.43 14.97 -3.41
CA VAL A 28 -8.20 14.10 -4.58
C VAL A 28 -8.23 14.91 -5.87
N THR A 29 -9.13 15.87 -5.99
CA THR A 29 -9.20 16.71 -7.20
C THR A 29 -7.92 17.53 -7.35
N ALA A 30 -7.39 18.08 -6.25
CA ALA A 30 -6.12 18.79 -6.26
C ALA A 30 -4.93 17.88 -6.61
N LEU A 31 -4.91 16.64 -6.08
CA LEU A 31 -3.91 15.62 -6.43
C LEU A 31 -3.98 15.22 -7.91
N HIS A 32 -5.18 14.92 -8.41
CA HIS A 32 -5.41 14.57 -9.81
C HIS A 32 -4.93 15.69 -10.74
N GLN A 33 -5.28 16.95 -10.43
CA GLN A 33 -4.86 18.10 -11.22
C GLN A 33 -3.33 18.23 -11.25
N ARG A 34 -2.66 18.04 -10.10
CA ARG A 34 -1.19 18.06 -10.03
C ARG A 34 -0.56 16.95 -10.87
N HIS A 35 -1.08 15.72 -10.79
CA HIS A 35 -0.57 14.59 -11.56
C HIS A 35 -0.86 14.74 -13.06
N LEU A 36 -2.00 15.31 -13.42
CA LEU A 36 -2.35 15.66 -14.80
C LEU A 36 -1.36 16.70 -15.36
N GLU A 37 -1.10 17.78 -14.62
CA GLU A 37 -0.12 18.80 -14.99
C GLU A 37 1.32 18.26 -15.02
N GLY A 38 1.63 17.32 -14.13
CA GLY A 38 2.91 16.60 -14.09
C GLY A 38 3.10 15.56 -15.20
N GLY A 39 2.07 15.31 -16.02
CA GLY A 39 2.13 14.39 -17.15
C GLY A 39 2.12 12.91 -16.75
N VAL A 40 1.51 12.55 -15.60
CA VAL A 40 1.25 11.15 -15.27
C VAL A 40 0.42 10.53 -16.41
N PRO A 41 0.79 9.37 -16.97
CA PRO A 41 0.13 8.88 -18.17
C PRO A 41 -1.29 8.44 -17.86
N ARG A 42 -2.19 8.70 -18.83
CA ARG A 42 -3.62 8.32 -18.78
C ARG A 42 -4.45 9.07 -17.74
N TRP A 43 -3.83 9.94 -16.95
CA TRP A 43 -4.53 10.85 -16.05
C TRP A 43 -5.33 11.92 -16.79
N ASP A 44 -5.06 12.09 -18.08
CA ASP A 44 -5.79 12.94 -19.02
C ASP A 44 -7.12 12.33 -19.50
N ARG A 45 -7.41 11.06 -19.18
CA ARG A 45 -8.69 10.44 -19.57
C ARG A 45 -9.88 11.22 -18.98
N PRO A 46 -10.79 11.74 -19.82
CA PRO A 46 -11.92 12.53 -19.37
C PRO A 46 -12.85 11.77 -18.42
N GLY A 47 -13.42 12.49 -17.47
CA GLY A 47 -14.41 12.00 -16.51
C GLY A 47 -14.28 12.72 -15.18
N THR A 48 -15.11 12.33 -14.22
CA THR A 48 -15.11 12.91 -12.88
C THR A 48 -14.57 11.90 -11.87
N ILE A 49 -14.37 12.36 -10.63
CA ILE A 49 -13.98 11.52 -9.50
C ILE A 49 -14.92 10.32 -9.25
N ASP A 50 -16.18 10.40 -9.69
CA ASP A 50 -17.17 9.33 -9.56
C ASP A 50 -17.11 8.30 -10.70
N ASN A 51 -16.36 8.60 -11.76
CA ASN A 51 -16.21 7.75 -12.93
C ASN A 51 -14.94 6.91 -12.77
N TRP A 52 -15.08 5.65 -12.35
CA TRP A 52 -13.96 4.72 -12.14
C TRP A 52 -13.03 4.60 -13.36
N ASN A 53 -13.58 4.71 -14.58
CA ASN A 53 -12.82 4.68 -15.83
C ASN A 53 -12.44 6.09 -16.34
N SER A 54 -11.83 6.90 -15.48
CA SER A 54 -11.30 8.23 -15.78
C SER A 54 -10.03 8.51 -14.99
N GLY A 55 -9.22 9.50 -15.39
CA GLY A 55 -8.04 9.88 -14.63
C GLY A 55 -8.36 10.29 -13.18
N ALA A 56 -9.41 11.10 -12.99
CA ALA A 56 -9.84 11.56 -11.67
C ALA A 56 -10.42 10.44 -10.79
N GLY A 57 -11.18 9.52 -11.37
CA GLY A 57 -11.67 8.35 -10.65
C GLY A 57 -10.54 7.39 -10.24
N MET A 58 -9.54 7.23 -11.11
CA MET A 58 -8.36 6.41 -10.82
C MET A 58 -7.46 7.06 -9.78
N GLU A 59 -7.33 8.39 -9.74
CA GLU A 59 -6.69 9.08 -8.61
C GLU A 59 -7.33 8.69 -7.27
N THR A 60 -8.67 8.68 -7.21
CA THR A 60 -9.38 8.24 -5.98
C THR A 60 -9.00 6.82 -5.58
N TRP A 61 -8.97 5.90 -6.55
CA TRP A 61 -8.59 4.52 -6.31
C TRP A 61 -7.14 4.44 -5.81
N VAL A 62 -6.20 5.10 -6.49
CA VAL A 62 -4.78 5.15 -6.10
C VAL A 62 -4.62 5.64 -4.66
N GLN A 63 -5.25 6.77 -4.31
CA GLN A 63 -5.09 7.35 -2.99
C GLN A 63 -5.63 6.43 -1.88
N LYS A 64 -6.71 5.70 -2.14
CA LYS A 64 -7.20 4.65 -1.21
C LYS A 64 -6.26 3.47 -1.11
N THR A 65 -5.75 2.98 -2.24
CA THR A 65 -4.82 1.85 -2.28
C THR A 65 -3.57 2.16 -1.46
N LEU A 66 -3.02 3.36 -1.61
CA LEU A 66 -1.86 3.81 -0.83
C LEU A 66 -2.18 3.99 0.66
N ASP A 67 -3.37 4.46 1.01
CA ASP A 67 -3.81 4.57 2.40
C ASP A 67 -4.00 3.18 3.04
N ASN A 68 -4.54 2.21 2.30
CA ASN A 68 -4.63 0.82 2.74
C ASN A 68 -3.26 0.17 2.95
N HIS A 69 -2.30 0.43 2.04
CA HIS A 69 -0.92 0.00 2.21
C HIS A 69 -0.24 0.65 3.42
N ALA A 70 -0.57 1.91 3.74
CA ALA A 70 -0.02 2.56 4.93
C ALA A 70 -0.54 1.94 6.25
N ALA A 71 -1.74 1.33 6.22
CA ALA A 71 -2.36 0.66 7.36
C ALA A 71 -1.90 -0.81 7.55
N SER A 72 -1.21 -1.39 6.57
CA SER A 72 -0.75 -2.79 6.60
C SER A 72 0.78 -2.88 6.54
N THR A 73 1.35 -3.93 7.15
CA THR A 73 2.81 -4.17 7.18
C THR A 73 3.17 -5.62 6.86
N PRO A 74 2.73 -6.14 5.71
CA PRO A 74 3.15 -7.47 5.28
C PRO A 74 4.68 -7.54 5.17
N GLY A 75 5.26 -8.65 5.65
CA GLY A 75 6.72 -8.88 5.59
C GLY A 75 7.21 -9.44 4.26
N LEU A 76 6.29 -9.96 3.44
CA LEU A 76 6.56 -10.52 2.12
C LEU A 76 5.37 -10.21 1.21
N HIS A 77 5.67 -9.66 0.04
CA HIS A 77 4.71 -9.42 -1.03
C HIS A 77 4.91 -10.43 -2.13
N ILE A 78 3.83 -10.98 -2.66
CA ILE A 78 3.86 -12.03 -3.66
C ILE A 78 2.84 -11.69 -4.73
N ILE A 79 3.26 -11.74 -6.00
CA ILE A 79 2.39 -11.84 -7.16
C ILE A 79 2.50 -13.27 -7.66
N GLU A 80 1.41 -14.02 -7.52
CA GLU A 80 1.28 -15.37 -8.07
C GLU A 80 0.59 -15.28 -9.43
N GLY A 81 1.24 -15.81 -10.48
CA GLY A 81 0.64 -15.92 -11.82
C GLY A 81 0.41 -14.56 -12.48
N ILE A 82 1.42 -14.03 -13.16
CA ILE A 82 1.34 -12.72 -13.85
C ILE A 82 0.39 -12.75 -15.03
N PHE A 83 -0.02 -13.94 -15.44
CA PHE A 83 -0.95 -14.03 -16.54
C PHE A 83 -2.29 -14.56 -16.01
N GLY A 84 -3.33 -13.80 -16.32
CA GLY A 84 -4.71 -14.15 -16.05
C GLY A 84 -5.36 -14.82 -17.25
N ARG A 85 -6.64 -15.13 -17.09
CA ARG A 85 -7.51 -15.56 -18.18
C ARG A 85 -7.84 -14.37 -19.07
N ASP A 86 -7.63 -14.54 -20.36
CA ASP A 86 -7.90 -13.52 -21.35
C ASP A 86 -9.36 -13.60 -21.84
N GLY A 87 -10.12 -12.51 -21.75
CA GLY A 87 -11.54 -12.51 -22.16
C GLY A 87 -12.54 -13.19 -21.19
N ASN A 88 -13.82 -13.14 -21.58
CA ASN A 88 -14.99 -13.44 -20.74
C ASN A 88 -15.92 -14.52 -21.35
N TRP A 89 -15.43 -15.32 -22.30
CA TRP A 89 -16.20 -16.28 -23.10
C TRP A 89 -17.19 -15.69 -24.12
N MET A 90 -17.22 -14.37 -24.32
CA MET A 90 -18.12 -13.70 -25.26
C MET A 90 -17.39 -12.91 -26.35
N ASP A 91 -16.46 -12.02 -25.98
CA ASP A 91 -15.79 -11.08 -26.89
C ASP A 91 -14.26 -11.03 -26.71
N GLY A 92 -13.68 -12.14 -26.23
CA GLY A 92 -12.23 -12.34 -26.11
C GLY A 92 -11.48 -12.40 -27.46
N PRO A 93 -10.14 -12.27 -27.45
CA PRO A 93 -9.29 -12.15 -28.64
C PRO A 93 -9.19 -13.45 -29.45
N HIS A 94 -9.77 -14.53 -28.92
CA HIS A 94 -9.81 -15.84 -29.52
C HIS A 94 -11.22 -16.18 -30.02
N GLY A 95 -11.89 -15.19 -30.62
CA GLY A 95 -13.25 -15.35 -31.15
C GLY A 95 -14.27 -15.62 -30.05
N GLY A 96 -14.12 -14.93 -28.91
CA GLY A 96 -14.95 -15.14 -27.72
C GLY A 96 -14.37 -16.14 -26.73
N ALA A 97 -13.56 -17.11 -27.15
CA ALA A 97 -12.94 -18.07 -26.23
C ALA A 97 -11.92 -17.38 -25.31
N SER A 98 -11.84 -17.87 -24.06
CA SER A 98 -10.79 -17.45 -23.14
C SER A 98 -9.62 -18.42 -23.12
N LYS A 99 -8.41 -17.91 -22.91
CA LYS A 99 -7.19 -18.67 -22.64
C LYS A 99 -6.59 -18.24 -21.32
N ASP A 100 -6.18 -19.24 -20.57
CA ASP A 100 -5.32 -19.03 -19.43
C ASP A 100 -3.91 -18.87 -19.94
N PHE A 101 -3.40 -17.66 -19.81
CA PHE A 101 -1.96 -17.48 -19.74
C PHE A 101 -1.64 -17.65 -18.26
N MET A 102 -0.69 -18.48 -17.89
CA MET A 102 -0.15 -18.49 -16.52
C MET A 102 1.36 -18.38 -16.67
N THR A 103 1.98 -17.44 -15.96
CA THR A 103 3.42 -17.58 -15.73
C THR A 103 3.62 -18.75 -14.79
N ASN A 104 4.62 -19.59 -15.08
CA ASN A 104 5.27 -20.44 -14.09
C ASN A 104 6.24 -19.65 -13.19
N VAL A 105 6.02 -18.33 -13.07
CA VAL A 105 6.86 -17.38 -12.34
C VAL A 105 6.05 -16.84 -11.18
N VAL A 106 6.62 -16.97 -9.99
CA VAL A 106 6.17 -16.30 -8.77
C VAL A 106 7.15 -15.16 -8.51
N ILE A 107 6.64 -13.93 -8.42
CA ILE A 107 7.46 -12.78 -8.05
C ILE A 107 7.16 -12.44 -6.60
N PHE A 108 8.20 -12.23 -5.82
CA PHE A 108 8.03 -11.79 -4.45
C PHE A 108 9.13 -10.81 -4.05
N GLY A 109 8.86 -10.03 -3.01
CA GLY A 109 9.80 -9.03 -2.51
C GLY A 109 9.32 -8.35 -1.24
N ALA A 110 10.22 -7.55 -0.66
CA ALA A 110 9.95 -6.83 0.58
C ALA A 110 9.17 -5.51 0.37
N ASN A 111 9.21 -4.93 -0.84
CA ASN A 111 8.47 -3.71 -1.17
C ASN A 111 7.33 -4.06 -2.15
N PRO A 112 6.05 -3.79 -1.82
CA PRO A 112 4.91 -4.15 -2.66
C PRO A 112 4.97 -3.51 -4.03
N PHE A 113 5.30 -2.21 -4.07
CA PHE A 113 5.26 -1.43 -5.28
C PHE A 113 6.37 -1.81 -6.25
N LEU A 114 7.55 -2.19 -5.74
CA LEU A 114 8.62 -2.71 -6.61
C LEU A 114 8.23 -4.06 -7.21
N VAL A 115 7.57 -4.92 -6.45
CA VAL A 115 7.03 -6.21 -6.95
C VAL A 115 5.98 -5.95 -8.03
N ASP A 116 5.03 -5.04 -7.79
CA ASP A 116 3.99 -4.66 -8.75
C ASP A 116 4.57 -3.99 -10.01
N ILE A 117 5.60 -3.14 -9.90
CA ILE A 117 6.27 -2.53 -11.06
C ILE A 117 6.82 -3.60 -12.00
N ILE A 118 7.44 -4.65 -11.46
CA ILE A 118 7.96 -5.77 -12.27
C ILE A 118 6.81 -6.57 -12.89
N GLY A 119 5.79 -6.94 -12.09
CA GLY A 119 4.62 -7.66 -12.60
C GLY A 119 3.90 -6.88 -13.71
N HIS A 120 3.79 -5.55 -13.53
CA HIS A 120 3.22 -4.65 -14.51
C HIS A 120 4.05 -4.57 -15.79
N TRP A 121 5.38 -4.53 -15.71
CA TRP A 121 6.24 -4.56 -16.89
C TRP A 121 6.12 -5.89 -17.68
N MET A 122 6.00 -7.02 -16.97
CA MET A 122 5.92 -8.35 -17.59
C MET A 122 4.59 -8.60 -18.31
N GLY A 123 3.45 -8.22 -17.73
CA GLY A 123 2.12 -8.52 -18.28
C GLY A 123 1.26 -7.30 -18.58
N GLY A 124 1.30 -6.27 -17.73
CA GLY A 124 0.63 -4.98 -17.94
C GLY A 124 -0.85 -5.08 -18.35
N HIS A 125 -1.75 -5.37 -17.40
CA HIS A 125 -3.21 -5.37 -17.65
C HIS A 125 -3.98 -4.22 -16.97
N GLU A 126 -3.27 -3.38 -16.20
CA GLU A 126 -3.89 -2.43 -15.28
C GLU A 126 -3.32 -1.02 -15.43
N PRO A 127 -3.73 -0.22 -16.43
CA PRO A 127 -3.11 1.09 -16.64
C PRO A 127 -3.27 2.10 -15.52
N GLY A 128 -4.23 1.89 -14.61
CA GLY A 128 -4.33 2.65 -13.37
C GLY A 128 -3.10 2.50 -12.45
N ASN A 129 -2.36 1.40 -12.56
CA ASN A 129 -1.18 1.14 -11.72
C ASN A 129 -0.03 2.08 -12.05
N VAL A 130 0.00 2.65 -13.26
CA VAL A 130 1.00 3.66 -13.59
C VAL A 130 0.88 4.82 -12.59
N GLY A 131 -0.29 5.43 -12.46
CA GLY A 131 -0.47 6.51 -11.48
C GLY A 131 -0.39 6.05 -10.01
N LEU A 132 -0.66 4.78 -9.71
CA LEU A 132 -0.34 4.20 -8.39
C LEU A 132 1.15 4.31 -8.08
N PHE A 133 2.01 3.89 -9.01
CA PHE A 133 3.46 3.91 -8.82
C PHE A 133 3.99 5.34 -8.69
N HIS A 134 3.47 6.25 -9.50
CA HIS A 134 3.73 7.69 -9.37
C HIS A 134 3.37 8.26 -8.01
N SER A 135 2.15 7.98 -7.57
CA SER A 135 1.69 8.47 -6.28
C SER A 135 2.44 7.79 -5.13
N ALA A 136 2.95 6.56 -5.33
CA ALA A 136 3.85 5.90 -4.41
C ALA A 136 5.22 6.60 -4.36
N LEU A 137 5.75 7.07 -5.49
CA LEU A 137 6.97 7.88 -5.56
C LEU A 137 6.79 9.22 -4.84
N ASP A 138 5.70 9.94 -5.10
CA ASP A 138 5.33 11.19 -4.42
C ASP A 138 5.28 11.04 -2.89
N ARG A 139 4.83 9.88 -2.40
CA ARG A 139 4.74 9.56 -0.98
C ARG A 139 6.02 8.93 -0.39
N GLY A 140 7.09 8.82 -1.17
CA GLY A 140 8.34 8.18 -0.76
C GLY A 140 8.18 6.71 -0.35
N LEU A 141 7.26 5.98 -0.99
CA LEU A 141 7.04 4.54 -0.81
C LEU A 141 7.94 3.70 -1.73
N VAL A 142 8.36 4.31 -2.84
CA VAL A 142 9.43 3.84 -3.73
C VAL A 142 10.38 4.99 -4.02
N ASP A 143 11.56 4.67 -4.54
CA ASP A 143 12.59 5.62 -4.96
C ASP A 143 12.87 5.56 -6.47
N ARG A 144 12.18 4.65 -7.18
CA ARG A 144 12.38 4.37 -8.60
C ARG A 144 11.08 3.86 -9.22
N LEU A 145 10.90 4.17 -10.50
CA LEU A 145 9.81 3.65 -11.34
C LEU A 145 10.34 2.78 -12.47
N ASP A 146 11.59 3.00 -12.90
CA ASP A 146 12.20 2.24 -13.98
C ASP A 146 12.43 0.79 -13.53
N PRO A 147 11.70 -0.19 -14.12
CA PRO A 147 11.79 -1.59 -13.71
C PRO A 147 13.20 -2.17 -13.95
N SER A 148 13.96 -1.64 -14.91
CA SER A 148 15.34 -2.09 -15.18
C SER A 148 16.31 -1.77 -14.04
N THR A 149 15.92 -0.87 -13.14
CA THR A 149 16.73 -0.46 -11.97
C THR A 149 16.39 -1.26 -10.71
N ILE A 150 15.47 -2.22 -10.80
CA ILE A 150 15.06 -3.10 -9.70
C ILE A 150 15.85 -4.41 -9.85
N PRO A 151 16.67 -4.81 -8.86
CA PRO A 151 17.44 -6.05 -8.94
C PRO A 151 16.50 -7.27 -8.88
N LEU A 152 16.63 -8.15 -9.87
CA LEU A 152 15.86 -9.39 -9.97
C LEU A 152 16.75 -10.60 -9.72
N TYR A 153 16.23 -11.56 -8.97
CA TYR A 153 16.92 -12.81 -8.73
C TYR A 153 16.02 -13.96 -9.19
N ASP A 154 16.49 -14.74 -10.16
CA ASP A 154 15.88 -16.03 -10.47
C ASP A 154 16.34 -17.07 -9.45
N TRP A 155 15.39 -17.89 -8.99
CA TRP A 155 15.62 -18.83 -7.89
C TRP A 155 15.56 -20.26 -8.40
N ASN A 156 16.69 -20.73 -8.93
CA ASN A 156 16.84 -22.10 -9.42
C ASN A 156 17.52 -22.98 -8.36
N ASP A 157 16.91 -24.11 -8.03
CA ASP A 157 17.42 -25.07 -7.03
C ASP A 157 17.77 -24.45 -5.66
N GLY A 158 17.03 -23.41 -5.26
CA GLY A 158 17.21 -22.73 -3.98
C GLY A 158 18.38 -21.74 -3.92
N ILE A 159 19.08 -21.51 -5.04
CA ILE A 159 20.18 -20.54 -5.13
C ILE A 159 19.72 -19.30 -5.90
N PRO A 160 19.72 -18.09 -5.30
CA PRO A 160 19.33 -16.88 -6.02
C PRO A 160 20.45 -16.46 -6.98
N GLN A 161 20.10 -16.25 -8.24
CA GLN A 161 21.01 -15.74 -9.27
C GLN A 161 20.47 -14.43 -9.82
N LEU A 162 21.32 -13.41 -9.89
CA LEU A 162 20.93 -12.12 -10.49
C LEU A 162 20.59 -12.34 -11.97
N SER A 163 19.42 -11.85 -12.40
CA SER A 163 18.91 -12.00 -13.76
C SER A 163 18.65 -10.66 -14.41
N ASP A 164 18.72 -10.59 -15.73
CA ASP A 164 18.31 -9.41 -16.48
C ASP A 164 16.78 -9.42 -16.61
N LEU A 165 16.16 -8.24 -16.46
CA LEU A 165 14.73 -8.07 -16.67
C LEU A 165 14.31 -8.53 -18.08
N GLN A 166 15.17 -8.33 -19.08
CA GLN A 166 14.91 -8.71 -20.47
C GLN A 166 14.87 -10.22 -20.70
N ASP A 167 15.39 -11.03 -19.77
CA ASP A 167 15.33 -12.49 -19.86
C ASP A 167 13.91 -13.02 -19.61
N PHE A 168 13.04 -12.21 -19.01
CA PHE A 168 11.65 -12.57 -18.73
C PHE A 168 10.74 -12.31 -19.93
N THR A 169 9.94 -13.31 -20.28
CA THR A 169 8.96 -13.18 -21.37
C THR A 169 7.86 -12.20 -20.99
N ARG A 170 7.64 -11.20 -21.85
CA ARG A 170 6.52 -10.26 -21.73
C ARG A 170 5.31 -10.78 -22.51
N THR A 171 4.11 -10.61 -21.97
CA THR A 171 2.87 -11.04 -22.62
C THR A 171 1.89 -9.87 -22.68
N PRO A 172 1.46 -9.43 -23.88
CA PRO A 172 0.39 -8.45 -24.01
C PRO A 172 -0.89 -8.95 -23.35
N LEU A 173 -1.52 -8.13 -22.50
CA LEU A 173 -2.77 -8.46 -21.83
C LEU A 173 -3.91 -7.54 -22.26
N GLN A 174 -5.12 -7.91 -21.88
CA GLN A 174 -6.30 -7.11 -22.15
C GLN A 174 -6.33 -5.85 -21.29
N THR A 175 -6.58 -4.71 -21.91
CA THR A 175 -6.79 -3.44 -21.19
C THR A 175 -8.26 -3.02 -21.28
N TYR A 176 -8.98 -3.07 -20.15
CA TYR A 176 -10.39 -2.66 -20.08
C TYR A 176 -10.59 -1.20 -19.66
N TYR A 177 -9.70 -0.68 -18.83
CA TYR A 177 -9.82 0.65 -18.24
C TYR A 177 -8.64 1.51 -18.59
N LEU A 178 -8.89 2.81 -18.61
CA LEU A 178 -7.97 3.84 -19.07
C LEU A 178 -7.41 3.58 -20.48
N GLN A 179 -8.11 2.81 -21.34
CA GLN A 179 -7.72 2.64 -22.74
C GLN A 179 -7.63 4.01 -23.43
N ARG A 180 -6.64 4.26 -24.29
CA ARG A 180 -6.55 5.51 -25.07
C ARG A 180 -7.48 5.46 -26.29
N ASP A 181 -8.78 5.49 -26.03
CA ASP A 181 -9.87 5.49 -27.01
C ASP A 181 -10.67 6.81 -27.05
N TYR A 182 -10.08 7.89 -26.52
CA TYR A 182 -10.71 9.20 -26.34
C TYR A 182 -9.86 10.30 -27.00
N ALA A 183 -10.45 11.49 -27.20
CA ALA A 183 -9.76 12.67 -27.74
C ALA A 183 -8.98 12.41 -29.06
N GLY A 184 -9.50 11.52 -29.93
CA GLY A 184 -8.87 11.13 -31.18
C GLY A 184 -7.70 10.15 -31.04
N GLN A 185 -7.40 9.71 -29.82
CA GLN A 185 -6.46 8.62 -29.55
C GLN A 185 -7.09 7.28 -29.93
N SER A 186 -6.25 6.33 -30.34
CA SER A 186 -6.67 4.96 -30.61
C SER A 186 -5.60 4.01 -30.10
N GLU A 187 -6.04 3.05 -29.29
CA GLU A 187 -5.20 2.03 -28.69
C GLU A 187 -5.88 0.67 -28.84
N SER A 188 -5.10 -0.37 -29.13
CA SER A 188 -5.61 -1.75 -29.18
C SER A 188 -6.18 -2.14 -27.82
N ARG A 189 -7.18 -3.04 -27.78
CA ARG A 189 -7.60 -3.64 -26.51
C ARG A 189 -6.56 -4.61 -25.95
N TRP A 190 -5.63 -5.04 -26.79
CA TRP A 190 -4.59 -6.03 -26.52
C TRP A 190 -3.24 -5.43 -26.87
N HIS A 191 -2.44 -5.10 -25.86
CA HIS A 191 -1.11 -4.51 -26.03
C HIS A 191 -0.31 -4.67 -24.75
N LEU A 192 1.02 -4.52 -24.86
CA LEU A 192 1.85 -4.29 -23.70
C LEU A 192 1.68 -2.84 -23.27
N LEU A 193 1.41 -2.64 -21.99
CA LEU A 193 1.33 -1.32 -21.42
C LEU A 193 2.75 -0.77 -21.18
N ASP A 194 3.30 -0.13 -22.22
CA ASP A 194 4.64 0.45 -22.25
C ASP A 194 4.61 1.96 -22.01
N GLU A 195 3.97 2.38 -20.92
CA GLU A 195 4.05 3.80 -20.54
C GLU A 195 5.47 4.15 -20.10
N PRO A 196 5.94 5.37 -20.39
CA PRO A 196 7.25 5.80 -19.94
C PRO A 196 7.35 5.70 -18.42
N PHE A 197 8.50 5.31 -17.88
CA PHE A 197 8.78 5.38 -16.44
C PHE A 197 9.53 6.67 -16.04
N GLN A 198 9.90 7.47 -17.04
CA GLN A 198 10.63 8.73 -16.89
C GLN A 198 9.66 9.91 -16.95
N TYR A 199 9.76 10.78 -15.95
CA TYR A 199 8.93 11.96 -15.81
C TYR A 199 9.78 13.14 -15.36
N PRO A 200 9.42 14.37 -15.75
CA PRO A 200 10.03 15.53 -15.12
C PRO A 200 9.77 15.41 -13.61
N VAL A 201 10.84 15.34 -12.83
CA VAL A 201 10.74 15.50 -11.38
C VAL A 201 10.16 16.89 -11.18
N VAL A 202 8.87 16.99 -10.88
CA VAL A 202 8.29 18.23 -10.40
C VAL A 202 8.89 18.42 -9.02
N THR A 203 9.99 19.16 -8.96
CA THR A 203 10.58 19.66 -7.71
C THR A 203 9.68 20.73 -7.13
N ALA A 204 8.44 20.37 -6.81
CA ALA A 204 7.69 21.02 -5.77
C ALA A 204 7.91 20.16 -4.53
N VAL A 205 8.92 20.52 -3.74
CA VAL A 205 8.93 20.17 -2.31
C VAL A 205 7.79 20.96 -1.68
N ALA A 206 6.55 20.57 -1.96
CA ALA A 206 5.52 20.69 -0.95
C ALA A 206 6.03 19.78 0.17
N GLU A 207 6.18 20.32 1.38
CA GLU A 207 6.45 19.51 2.57
C GLU A 207 5.65 18.23 2.44
N THR A 208 6.36 17.12 2.29
CA THR A 208 5.73 15.81 2.25
C THR A 208 4.99 15.73 3.56
N GLU A 209 3.66 15.91 3.54
CA GLU A 209 2.85 15.34 4.58
C GLU A 209 3.16 13.86 4.50
N SER A 210 4.06 13.47 5.41
CA SER A 210 4.45 12.11 5.71
C SER A 210 3.22 11.25 5.57
N ARG A 211 3.37 10.09 4.90
CA ARG A 211 2.43 8.96 4.94
C ARG A 211 1.45 9.08 6.12
N PRO A 212 0.14 8.85 5.98
CA PRO A 212 -0.72 8.66 7.15
C PRO A 212 -0.17 7.47 7.94
N GLN A 213 0.74 7.75 8.84
CA GLN A 213 1.25 6.81 9.78
C GLN A 213 0.19 6.83 10.87
N VAL A 214 -0.78 5.94 10.74
CA VAL A 214 -1.75 5.75 11.81
C VAL A 214 -0.95 5.53 13.08
N MET A 215 -1.22 6.38 14.07
CA MET A 215 -0.68 6.14 15.40
C MET A 215 -1.34 4.86 15.89
N ALA A 216 -0.52 3.82 16.00
CA ALA A 216 -1.00 2.47 16.22
C ALA A 216 -0.20 1.86 17.37
N LEU A 217 -0.90 1.36 18.38
CA LEU A 217 -0.34 0.42 19.33
C LEU A 217 -0.60 -0.99 18.80
N GLY A 218 0.45 -1.78 18.55
CA GLY A 218 0.32 -3.17 18.08
C GLY A 218 -0.15 -4.10 19.20
N GLN A 219 -0.70 -5.26 18.83
CA GLN A 219 -0.91 -6.33 19.81
C GLN A 219 0.45 -6.88 20.22
N ASN A 220 0.72 -7.01 21.52
CA ASN A 220 1.96 -7.62 22.00
C ASN A 220 2.13 -9.04 21.41
N TYR A 221 3.37 -9.40 21.07
CA TYR A 221 3.71 -10.73 20.57
C TYR A 221 4.88 -11.34 21.35
N PRO A 222 4.76 -12.61 21.80
CA PRO A 222 3.55 -13.44 21.73
C PRO A 222 2.41 -12.93 22.64
N ASN A 223 1.16 -13.36 22.39
CA ASN A 223 0.04 -13.17 23.33
C ASN A 223 -0.95 -14.34 23.22
N PRO A 224 -1.15 -15.16 24.27
CA PRO A 224 -0.49 -15.07 25.57
C PRO A 224 1.04 -15.27 25.50
N PHE A 225 1.78 -14.73 26.47
CA PHE A 225 3.23 -14.85 26.54
C PHE A 225 3.70 -15.51 27.83
N ASN A 226 4.92 -16.06 27.81
CA ASN A 226 5.61 -16.56 29.00
C ASN A 226 6.87 -15.72 29.24
N ALA A 227 6.94 -15.08 30.41
CA ALA A 227 8.03 -14.24 30.90
C ALA A 227 8.35 -12.96 30.11
N GLN A 228 8.40 -12.98 28.77
CA GLN A 228 8.77 -11.84 27.94
C GLN A 228 7.83 -11.66 26.74
N THR A 229 7.55 -10.42 26.37
CA THR A 229 6.78 -10.06 25.18
C THR A 229 7.34 -8.79 24.56
N MET A 230 7.12 -8.62 23.25
CA MET A 230 7.41 -7.38 22.55
C MET A 230 6.12 -6.59 22.31
N ILE A 231 6.21 -5.27 22.37
CA ILE A 231 5.12 -4.33 22.07
C ILE A 231 5.62 -3.42 20.96
N GLU A 232 4.95 -3.45 19.81
CA GLU A 232 5.20 -2.52 18.70
C GLU A 232 4.28 -1.30 18.84
N TYR A 233 4.81 -0.11 18.56
CA TYR A 233 4.01 1.11 18.41
C TYR A 233 4.57 2.00 17.30
N ARG A 234 3.71 2.80 16.67
CA ARG A 234 4.09 3.69 15.56
C ARG A 234 3.76 5.14 15.85
N LEU A 235 4.71 6.04 15.55
CA LEU A 235 4.57 7.48 15.76
C LEU A 235 4.51 8.21 14.41
N PRO A 236 3.40 8.89 14.06
CA PRO A 236 3.30 9.59 12.79
C PRO A 236 4.31 10.71 12.57
N ARG A 237 4.64 11.39 13.66
CA ARG A 237 5.62 12.47 13.71
C ARG A 237 6.51 12.23 14.94
N GLY A 238 7.74 12.72 14.87
CA GLY A 238 8.63 12.68 16.03
C GLY A 238 8.01 13.45 17.20
N GLY A 239 8.14 12.92 18.40
CA GLY A 239 7.50 13.51 19.58
C GLY A 239 7.62 12.64 20.82
N ASN A 240 7.01 13.11 21.90
CA ASN A 240 7.01 12.38 23.16
C ASN A 240 6.13 11.13 23.05
N ALA A 241 6.70 10.00 23.44
CA ALA A 241 6.01 8.73 23.57
C ALA A 241 6.30 8.16 24.96
N ARG A 242 5.26 7.65 25.60
CA ARG A 242 5.36 6.92 26.86
C ARG A 242 4.59 5.61 26.76
N VAL A 243 5.24 4.49 27.08
CA VAL A 243 4.61 3.16 27.14
C VAL A 243 4.61 2.69 28.57
N GLU A 244 3.43 2.47 29.13
CA GLU A 244 3.21 2.10 30.53
C GLU A 244 2.54 0.74 30.63
N ILE A 245 2.90 -0.04 31.67
CA ILE A 245 2.26 -1.32 31.99
C ILE A 245 1.41 -1.17 33.26
N TYR A 246 0.24 -1.79 33.25
CA TYR A 246 -0.77 -1.79 34.31
C TYR A 246 -1.20 -3.20 34.67
N ASP A 247 -1.52 -3.42 35.93
CA ASP A 247 -2.19 -4.64 36.39
C ASP A 247 -3.71 -4.61 36.08
N ASN A 248 -4.41 -5.66 36.49
CA ASN A 248 -5.85 -5.81 36.26
C ASN A 248 -6.73 -4.84 37.07
N ILE A 249 -6.19 -4.19 38.10
CA ILE A 249 -6.90 -3.18 38.92
C ILE A 249 -6.53 -1.74 38.53
N GLY A 250 -5.66 -1.57 37.52
CA GLY A 250 -5.26 -0.26 36.99
C GLY A 250 -4.08 0.39 37.72
N GLN A 251 -3.36 -0.36 38.56
CA GLN A 251 -2.10 0.11 39.16
C GLN A 251 -0.97 0.04 38.12
N ARG A 252 -0.22 1.14 37.96
CA ARG A 252 0.94 1.16 37.06
C ARG A 252 2.07 0.34 37.67
N ILE A 253 2.52 -0.67 36.93
CA ILE A 253 3.62 -1.57 37.31
C ILE A 253 4.96 -0.95 36.92
N THR A 254 5.07 -0.48 35.68
CA THR A 254 6.32 0.05 35.14
C THR A 254 6.08 0.96 33.94
N VAL A 255 7.11 1.72 33.58
CA VAL A 255 7.19 2.53 32.36
C VAL A 255 8.32 1.96 31.52
N LEU A 256 8.00 1.50 30.31
CA LEU A 256 8.96 0.88 29.40
C LEU A 256 9.65 1.90 28.49
N VAL A 257 8.94 2.98 28.18
CA VAL A 257 9.41 4.08 27.32
C VAL A 257 8.92 5.38 27.93
N ASP A 258 9.76 6.40 28.00
CA ASP A 258 9.39 7.76 28.40
C ASP A 258 10.38 8.77 27.80
N GLY A 259 10.05 9.35 26.64
CA GLY A 259 10.93 10.32 26.01
C GLY A 259 10.52 10.73 24.60
N THR A 260 11.37 11.52 23.95
CA THR A 260 11.18 11.93 22.56
C THR A 260 11.73 10.88 21.60
N HIS A 261 10.90 10.41 20.68
CA HIS A 261 11.24 9.43 19.65
C HIS A 261 11.06 10.03 18.26
N ALA A 262 11.85 9.55 17.29
CA ALA A 262 11.66 9.89 15.88
C ALA A 262 10.35 9.30 15.33
N ALA A 263 9.85 9.85 14.22
CA ALA A 263 8.72 9.26 13.50
C ALA A 263 9.06 7.84 13.03
N GLY A 264 8.06 6.95 12.93
CA GLY A 264 8.24 5.57 12.49
C GLY A 264 7.83 4.51 13.52
N ALA A 265 8.17 3.25 13.22
CA ALA A 265 7.87 2.11 14.06
C ALA A 265 8.93 1.92 15.15
N HIS A 266 8.47 1.60 16.35
CA HIS A 266 9.29 1.34 17.53
C HIS A 266 8.85 0.03 18.17
N THR A 267 9.78 -0.67 18.80
CA THR A 267 9.49 -1.91 19.52
C THR A 267 10.12 -1.84 20.89
N VAL A 268 9.35 -2.18 21.92
CA VAL A 268 9.84 -2.26 23.30
C VAL A 268 9.51 -3.61 23.89
N GLY A 269 10.48 -4.19 24.61
CA GLY A 269 10.30 -5.45 25.32
C GLY A 269 9.80 -5.23 26.75
N TRP A 270 8.90 -6.08 27.20
CA TRP A 270 8.55 -6.19 28.62
C TRP A 270 9.04 -7.52 29.19
N ASP A 271 9.81 -7.45 30.27
CA ASP A 271 10.20 -8.59 31.08
C ASP A 271 9.32 -8.69 32.33
N ALA A 272 8.43 -9.68 32.33
CA ALA A 272 7.47 -9.95 33.38
C ALA A 272 7.85 -11.16 34.24
N ARG A 273 9.13 -11.57 34.28
CA ARG A 273 9.59 -12.73 35.09
C ARG A 273 9.25 -12.64 36.58
N HIS A 274 9.01 -11.44 37.11
CA HIS A 274 8.67 -11.24 38.52
C HIS A 274 7.19 -10.93 38.75
N GLN A 275 6.34 -11.12 37.73
CA GLN A 275 4.91 -10.85 37.79
C GLN A 275 4.09 -12.15 37.88
N ALA A 276 2.88 -12.05 38.41
CA ALA A 276 1.96 -13.19 38.53
C ALA A 276 1.28 -13.51 37.18
N SER A 277 0.87 -14.75 36.95
CA SER A 277 0.05 -15.06 35.76
C SER A 277 -1.28 -14.32 35.85
N GLY A 278 -1.74 -13.77 34.72
CA GLY A 278 -2.95 -12.96 34.72
C GLY A 278 -3.08 -12.04 33.53
N THR A 279 -4.09 -11.18 33.60
CA THR A 279 -4.34 -10.13 32.60
C THR A 279 -3.63 -8.86 33.01
N TYR A 280 -2.93 -8.25 32.04
CA TYR A 280 -2.28 -6.97 32.17
C TYR A 280 -2.74 -6.05 31.05
N TYR A 281 -2.53 -4.75 31.23
CA TYR A 281 -2.78 -3.74 30.22
C TYR A 281 -1.52 -2.96 29.94
N TYR A 282 -1.34 -2.56 28.69
CA TYR A 282 -0.29 -1.63 28.31
C TYR A 282 -0.91 -0.47 27.56
N ARG A 283 -0.32 0.71 27.75
CA ARG A 283 -0.86 1.96 27.26
C ARG A 283 0.23 2.78 26.60
N LEU A 284 -0.06 3.24 25.38
CA LEU A 284 0.74 4.24 24.69
C LEU A 284 0.13 5.62 24.96
N LEU A 285 0.96 6.56 25.37
CA LEU A 285 0.62 7.97 25.54
C LEU A 285 1.53 8.80 24.64
N THR A 286 0.93 9.70 23.86
CA THR A 286 1.65 10.72 23.08
C THR A 286 0.92 12.07 23.20
N ASN A 287 1.42 13.10 22.51
CA ASN A 287 0.78 14.40 22.47
C ASN A 287 -0.60 14.32 21.79
N GLY A 288 -1.66 14.18 22.60
CA GLY A 288 -3.05 14.19 22.13
C GLY A 288 -3.62 12.81 21.75
N PHE A 289 -2.89 11.72 22.01
CA PHE A 289 -3.37 10.35 21.75
C PHE A 289 -3.07 9.40 22.90
N GLN A 290 -4.01 8.50 23.15
CA GLN A 290 -3.89 7.44 24.12
C GLN A 290 -4.59 6.19 23.58
N GLU A 291 -3.86 5.07 23.52
CA GLU A 291 -4.43 3.75 23.20
C GLU A 291 -3.99 2.75 24.26
N THR A 292 -4.92 1.89 24.69
CA THR A 292 -4.69 0.85 25.67
C THR A 292 -5.03 -0.51 25.07
N ARG A 293 -4.16 -1.51 25.29
CA ARG A 293 -4.40 -2.89 24.88
C ARG A 293 -4.17 -3.86 26.03
N LYS A 294 -4.78 -5.04 25.90
CA LYS A 294 -4.74 -6.13 26.87
C LYS A 294 -3.69 -7.16 26.46
N MET A 295 -3.00 -7.74 27.44
CA MET A 295 -2.10 -8.88 27.27
C MET A 295 -2.31 -9.91 28.38
N VAL A 296 -1.98 -11.17 28.09
CA VAL A 296 -2.15 -12.30 29.02
C VAL A 296 -0.78 -12.95 29.28
N LEU A 297 -0.36 -12.93 30.54
CA LEU A 297 0.84 -13.63 31.01
C LEU A 297 0.45 -15.03 31.48
N LEU A 298 1.05 -16.04 30.85
CA LEU A 298 0.99 -17.44 31.26
C LEU A 298 2.31 -17.85 31.90
N ARG A 299 2.21 -18.70 32.91
CA ARG A 299 3.32 -19.50 33.46
C ARG A 299 2.88 -20.94 33.54
#